data_AF-A0A925H024-F1
#
_entry.id   AF-A0A925H024-F1
#
_cell.length_a   1.000
_cell.length_b   1.000
_cell.length_c   1.000
_cell.angle_alpha   90.00
_cell.angle_beta   90.00
_cell.angle_gamma   90.00
#
_symmetry.space_group_name_H-M   'P 1'
#
loop_
_entity.id
_entity.type
_entity.pdbx_description
1 polymer ?
#
loop_
_entity_poly.entity_id
_entity_poly.type
_entity_poly.pdbx_seq_one_letter_code
_entity_poly.pdbx_strand_id
1 'polypeptide(L)'
;MIDNLWRNHDPREAVIARDFPDGRKMLFYKPYVESAFRTPEQVVAHPNFERLRATVRAVRELAEARGMRLSVMLVPTKEEVYSWALKDAPPWNADAGPSGFAVVMSRICSEEGISFLDLKPQLIGESRRVFEESGQTLYWHDDTHMSAAGNALVAAAIHRELLR
;
A
#
# COMPACT_ATOMS: atom_id res chain seq x y z
N MET A 1 23.08 19.78 17.93
CA MET A 1 23.84 18.53 17.70
C MET A 1 22.89 17.53 17.07
N ILE A 2 22.90 17.42 15.74
CA ILE A 2 22.21 16.34 15.04
C ILE A 2 23.24 15.22 14.97
N ASP A 3 23.26 14.40 16.02
CA ASP A 3 24.11 13.21 16.01
C ASP A 3 23.58 12.22 14.98
N ASN A 4 24.52 11.63 14.24
CA ASN A 4 24.32 10.79 13.07
C ASN A 4 23.35 9.61 13.32
N LEU A 5 22.08 9.77 12.94
CA LEU A 5 21.09 8.68 12.92
C LEU A 5 21.43 7.55 11.92
N TRP A 6 22.44 7.72 11.08
CA TRP A 6 22.76 6.83 9.96
C TRP A 6 24.05 6.02 10.12
N ARG A 7 24.81 6.22 11.21
CA ARG A 7 26.18 5.67 11.28
C ARG A 7 26.28 4.16 11.49
N ASN A 8 25.21 3.47 11.90
CA ASN A 8 25.23 2.03 12.22
C ASN A 8 24.09 1.21 11.59
N HIS A 9 23.30 1.76 10.66
CA HIS A 9 22.25 0.98 10.01
C HIS A 9 22.80 0.32 8.75
N ASP A 10 23.05 -0.99 8.79
CA ASP A 10 23.23 -1.76 7.56
C ASP A 10 21.85 -1.95 6.92
N PRO A 11 21.54 -1.28 5.80
CA PRO A 11 20.22 -1.37 5.17
C PRO A 11 19.88 -2.80 4.72
N ARG A 12 20.88 -3.67 4.55
CA ARG A 12 20.67 -5.09 4.22
C ARG A 12 20.03 -5.87 5.36
N GLU A 13 20.29 -5.46 6.61
CA GLU A 13 19.66 -6.08 7.78
C GLU A 13 18.15 -5.77 7.85
N ALA A 14 17.69 -4.73 7.15
CA ALA A 14 16.29 -4.35 7.07
C ALA A 14 15.50 -5.07 5.95
N VAL A 15 16.12 -6.03 5.25
CA VAL A 15 15.51 -6.74 4.11
C VAL A 15 15.22 -8.20 4.45
N ILE A 16 14.06 -8.69 4.02
CA ILE A 16 13.69 -10.12 4.07
C ILE A 16 13.66 -10.64 2.63
N ALA A 17 14.51 -11.59 2.30
CA ALA A 17 14.47 -12.27 1.00
C ALA A 17 13.60 -13.53 1.07
N ARG A 18 12.76 -13.74 0.06
CA ARG A 18 11.91 -14.93 -0.10
C ARG A 18 11.96 -15.45 -1.53
N ASP A 19 11.81 -16.75 -1.68
CA ASP A 19 11.71 -17.37 -2.99
C ASP A 19 10.39 -16.98 -3.68
N PHE A 20 10.45 -16.80 -4.99
CA PHE A 20 9.32 -16.50 -5.84
C PHE A 20 9.14 -17.59 -6.91
N PRO A 21 7.94 -17.81 -7.48
CA PRO A 21 7.66 -18.92 -8.40
C PRO A 21 8.52 -19.01 -9.67
N ASP A 22 9.18 -17.93 -10.08
CA ASP A 22 10.12 -17.90 -11.21
C ASP A 22 11.57 -18.20 -10.81
N GLY A 23 11.81 -18.61 -9.56
CA GLY A 23 13.14 -18.88 -9.01
C GLY A 23 13.92 -17.62 -8.61
N ARG A 24 13.36 -16.41 -8.79
CA ARG A 24 13.97 -15.17 -8.29
C ARG A 24 13.66 -14.96 -6.80
N LYS A 25 14.41 -14.06 -6.16
CA LYS A 25 14.12 -13.60 -4.81
C LYS A 25 13.26 -12.35 -4.84
N MET A 26 12.16 -12.36 -4.09
CA MET A 26 11.39 -11.18 -3.73
C MET A 26 11.93 -10.63 -2.40
N LEU A 27 12.32 -9.35 -2.39
CA LEU A 27 12.89 -8.65 -1.24
C LEU A 27 11.82 -7.79 -0.56
N PHE A 28 11.55 -7.99 0.72
CA PHE A 28 10.59 -7.20 1.49
C PHE A 28 11.31 -6.28 2.48
N TYR A 29 10.79 -5.07 2.67
CA TYR A 29 11.37 -4.10 3.58
C TYR A 29 10.73 -4.23 4.97
N LYS A 30 11.51 -4.57 5.99
CA LYS A 30 11.01 -4.88 7.35
C LYS A 30 10.08 -3.80 7.92
N PRO A 31 10.41 -2.49 7.84
CA PRO A 31 9.49 -1.46 8.33
C PRO A 31 8.13 -1.45 7.63
N TYR A 32 8.07 -1.84 6.35
CA TYR A 32 6.79 -1.94 5.65
C TYR A 32 6.00 -3.16 6.10
N VAL A 33 6.66 -4.29 6.37
CA VAL A 33 6.01 -5.47 6.98
C VAL A 33 5.33 -5.09 8.29
N GLU A 34 6.03 -4.37 9.17
CA GLU A 34 5.48 -3.93 10.46
C GLU A 34 4.27 -3.00 10.29
N SER A 35 4.33 -2.08 9.31
CA SER A 35 3.25 -1.13 9.08
C SER A 35 2.03 -1.72 8.35
N ALA A 36 2.27 -2.65 7.41
CA ALA A 36 1.28 -3.26 6.53
C ALA A 36 0.21 -4.06 7.29
N PHE A 37 0.59 -4.66 8.41
CA PHE A 37 -0.29 -5.53 9.20
C PHE A 37 -0.75 -4.91 10.51
N ARG A 38 -0.67 -3.57 10.65
CA ARG A 38 -1.27 -2.89 11.80
C ARG A 38 -2.79 -3.09 11.82
N THR A 39 -3.33 -3.36 13.00
CA THR A 39 -4.78 -3.41 13.21
C THR A 39 -5.35 -1.98 13.21
N PRO A 40 -6.67 -1.79 13.00
CA PRO A 40 -7.31 -0.49 13.13
C PRO A 40 -7.00 0.21 14.46
N GLU A 41 -6.99 -0.54 15.57
CA GLU A 41 -6.72 -0.03 16.91
C GLU A 41 -5.28 0.50 17.01
N GLN A 42 -4.31 -0.21 16.44
CA GLN A 42 -2.92 0.22 16.40
C GLN A 42 -2.73 1.48 15.54
N VAL A 43 -3.50 1.62 14.45
CA VAL A 43 -3.46 2.83 13.60
C VAL A 43 -4.03 4.03 14.36
N VAL A 44 -5.16 3.87 15.07
CA VAL A 44 -5.77 4.94 15.87
C VAL A 44 -4.89 5.35 17.05
N ALA A 45 -4.23 4.38 17.69
CA ALA A 45 -3.32 4.65 18.81
C ALA A 45 -1.99 5.31 18.39
N HIS A 46 -1.72 5.45 17.08
CA HIS A 46 -0.47 6.02 16.61
C HIS A 46 -0.36 7.51 16.98
N PRO A 47 0.80 8.01 17.47
CA PRO A 47 0.95 9.41 17.91
C PRO A 47 0.63 10.48 16.84
N ASN A 48 0.69 10.11 15.56
CA ASN A 48 0.36 11.00 14.44
C ASN A 48 -1.10 10.87 13.95
N PHE A 49 -1.96 10.09 14.60
CA PHE A 49 -3.33 9.85 14.14
C PHE A 49 -4.14 11.14 13.98
N GLU A 50 -4.15 12.01 14.99
CA GLU A 50 -4.86 13.29 14.92
C GLU A 50 -4.27 14.23 13.84
N ARG A 51 -2.95 14.14 13.57
CA ARG A 51 -2.31 14.90 12.49
C ARG A 51 -2.74 14.40 11.11
N LEU A 52 -2.90 13.09 10.95
CA LEU A 52 -3.44 12.49 9.73
C LEU A 52 -4.87 12.98 9.48
N ARG A 53 -5.74 12.92 10.49
CA ARG A 53 -7.13 13.42 10.38
C ARG A 53 -7.17 14.91 10.01
N ALA A 54 -6.40 15.74 10.72
CA ALA A 54 -6.32 17.17 10.45
C ALA A 54 -5.83 17.46 9.02
N THR A 55 -4.89 16.66 8.51
CA THR A 55 -4.37 16.80 7.14
C THR A 55 -5.44 16.45 6.11
N VAL A 56 -6.17 15.35 6.30
CA VAL A 56 -7.25 14.95 5.37
C VAL A 56 -8.33 16.04 5.31
N ARG A 57 -8.75 16.58 6.46
CA ARG A 57 -9.69 17.71 6.52
C ARG A 57 -9.15 18.94 5.79
N ALA A 58 -7.92 19.35 6.07
CA ALA A 58 -7.34 20.54 5.46
C ALA A 58 -7.23 20.39 3.92
N VAL A 59 -6.91 19.20 3.41
CA VAL A 59 -6.88 18.94 1.96
C VAL A 59 -8.29 19.01 1.37
N ARG A 60 -9.31 18.51 2.07
CA ARG A 60 -10.72 18.60 1.66
C ARG A 60 -11.20 20.05 1.58
N GLU A 61 -10.97 20.83 2.63
CA GLU A 61 -11.31 22.27 2.66
C GLU A 61 -10.62 23.03 1.53
N LEU A 62 -9.34 22.73 1.26
CA LEU A 62 -8.59 23.35 0.17
C LEU A 62 -9.12 22.98 -1.21
N ALA A 63 -9.51 21.72 -1.42
CA ALA A 63 -10.09 21.26 -2.67
C ALA A 63 -11.45 21.95 -2.92
N GLU A 64 -12.30 21.99 -1.91
CA GLU A 64 -13.61 22.64 -1.97
C GLU A 64 -13.51 24.14 -2.26
N ALA A 65 -12.62 24.86 -1.57
CA ALA A 65 -12.37 26.29 -1.80
C ALA A 65 -11.90 26.58 -3.23
N ARG A 66 -11.36 25.58 -3.94
CA ARG A 66 -10.92 25.67 -5.34
C ARG A 66 -11.91 25.07 -6.34
N GLY A 67 -13.10 24.66 -5.89
CA GLY A 67 -14.10 24.02 -6.74
C GLY A 67 -13.65 22.66 -7.30
N MET A 68 -12.74 21.97 -6.62
CA MET A 68 -12.21 20.67 -7.00
C MET A 68 -12.93 19.54 -6.26
N ARG A 69 -13.14 18.42 -6.94
CA ARG A 69 -13.55 17.16 -6.31
C ARG A 69 -12.33 16.46 -5.74
N LEU A 70 -12.40 16.03 -4.48
CA LEU A 70 -11.36 15.22 -3.84
C LEU A 70 -11.79 13.76 -3.73
N SER A 71 -10.91 12.86 -4.16
CA SER A 71 -11.00 11.42 -3.90
C SER A 71 -9.67 10.93 -3.34
N VAL A 72 -9.73 9.97 -2.41
CA VAL A 72 -8.54 9.33 -1.83
C VAL A 72 -8.46 7.89 -2.33
N MET A 73 -7.30 7.52 -2.83
CA MET A 73 -7.01 6.15 -3.23
C MET A 73 -5.87 5.59 -2.39
N LEU A 74 -6.07 4.40 -1.83
CA LEU A 74 -5.06 3.71 -1.08
C LEU A 74 -4.44 2.60 -1.93
N VAL A 75 -3.16 2.75 -2.24
CA VAL A 75 -2.35 1.71 -2.87
C VAL A 75 -1.80 0.81 -1.75
N PRO A 76 -2.03 -0.52 -1.78
CA PRO A 76 -1.45 -1.42 -0.79
C PRO A 76 0.09 -1.43 -0.88
N THR A 77 0.72 -1.93 0.16
CA THR A 77 2.15 -2.25 0.16
C THR A 77 2.44 -3.53 -0.63
N LYS A 78 3.71 -3.72 -1.01
CA LYS A 78 4.19 -4.99 -1.62
C LYS A 78 3.94 -6.17 -0.68
N GLU A 79 4.13 -5.93 0.61
CA GLU A 79 3.95 -6.87 1.71
C GLU A 79 2.51 -7.33 1.84
N GLU A 80 1.52 -6.48 1.56
CA GLU A 80 0.10 -6.86 1.52
C GLU A 80 -0.22 -7.71 0.29
N VAL A 81 0.24 -7.31 -0.89
CA VAL A 81 -0.07 -7.99 -2.17
C VAL A 81 0.60 -9.36 -2.26
N TYR A 82 1.85 -9.46 -1.86
CA TYR A 82 2.63 -10.70 -1.88
C TYR A 82 2.81 -11.29 -0.47
N SER A 83 1.83 -11.09 0.41
CA SER A 83 1.88 -11.58 1.79
C SER A 83 2.05 -13.09 1.89
N TRP A 84 1.61 -13.84 0.87
CA TRP A 84 1.85 -15.28 0.76
C TRP A 84 3.34 -15.61 0.60
N ALA A 85 4.09 -14.88 -0.23
CA ALA A 85 5.52 -15.11 -0.42
C ALA A 85 6.29 -14.72 0.85
N LEU A 86 5.90 -13.62 1.49
CA LEU A 86 6.47 -13.19 2.76
C LEU A 86 6.31 -14.25 3.87
N LYS A 87 5.16 -14.93 3.91
CA LYS A 87 4.77 -15.91 4.93
C LYS A 87 5.06 -17.36 4.53
N ASP A 88 5.76 -17.59 3.43
CA ASP A 88 6.03 -18.94 2.88
C ASP A 88 4.75 -19.79 2.71
N ALA A 89 3.64 -19.14 2.32
CA ALA A 89 2.33 -19.73 2.10
C ALA A 89 2.09 -20.06 0.61
N PRO A 90 1.04 -20.84 0.27
CA PRO A 90 0.73 -21.17 -1.12
C PRO A 90 0.64 -19.92 -2.03
N PRO A 91 1.18 -19.98 -3.26
CA PRO A 91 1.19 -18.85 -4.18
C PRO A 91 -0.18 -18.19 -4.41
N TRP A 92 -0.19 -16.85 -4.40
CA TRP A 92 -1.38 -16.00 -4.58
C TRP A 92 -2.47 -16.17 -3.51
N ASN A 93 -2.14 -16.76 -2.36
CA ASN A 93 -3.05 -16.85 -1.21
C ASN A 93 -2.88 -15.67 -0.24
N ALA A 94 -3.06 -14.44 -0.75
CA ALA A 94 -3.08 -13.23 0.07
C ALA A 94 -4.52 -12.87 0.47
N ASP A 95 -4.70 -12.36 1.70
CA ASP A 95 -5.98 -11.83 2.14
C ASP A 95 -6.31 -10.54 1.40
N ALA A 96 -7.40 -10.56 0.62
CA ALA A 96 -7.93 -9.44 -0.14
C ALA A 96 -8.75 -8.45 0.70
N GLY A 97 -9.02 -8.76 1.97
CA GLY A 97 -9.69 -7.86 2.90
C GLY A 97 -8.90 -6.58 3.16
N PRO A 98 -9.57 -5.49 3.60
CA PRO A 98 -8.90 -4.22 3.87
C PRO A 98 -7.90 -4.37 5.02
N SER A 99 -6.76 -3.69 4.92
CA SER A 99 -5.85 -3.58 6.07
C SER A 99 -6.42 -2.66 7.15
N GLY A 100 -5.84 -2.71 8.35
CA GLY A 100 -6.26 -1.82 9.43
C GLY A 100 -6.14 -0.34 9.07
N PHE A 101 -5.12 0.02 8.28
CA PHE A 101 -4.98 1.38 7.76
C PHE A 101 -6.07 1.73 6.75
N ALA A 102 -6.43 0.81 5.83
CA ALA A 102 -7.52 1.01 4.89
C ALA A 102 -8.87 1.21 5.58
N VAL A 103 -9.16 0.41 6.62
CA VAL A 103 -10.38 0.55 7.45
C VAL A 103 -10.44 1.95 8.08
N VAL A 104 -9.34 2.39 8.68
CA VAL A 104 -9.29 3.69 9.36
C VAL A 104 -9.37 4.85 8.37
N MET A 105 -8.65 4.79 7.24
CA MET A 105 -8.73 5.83 6.22
C MET A 105 -10.10 5.90 5.56
N SER A 106 -10.74 4.77 5.27
CA SER A 106 -12.11 4.72 4.77
C SER A 106 -13.07 5.45 5.72
N ARG A 107 -12.94 5.23 7.04
CA ARG A 107 -13.72 5.94 8.05
C ARG A 107 -13.44 7.44 8.06
N ILE A 108 -12.18 7.87 8.05
CA ILE A 108 -11.82 9.30 8.01
C ILE A 108 -12.42 9.97 6.76
N CYS A 109 -12.27 9.34 5.60
CA CYS A 109 -12.84 9.83 4.34
C CYS A 109 -14.37 9.91 4.43
N SER A 110 -15.03 8.89 4.96
CA SER A 110 -16.49 8.90 5.14
C SER A 110 -16.97 10.01 6.10
N GLU A 111 -16.25 10.27 7.19
CA GLU A 111 -16.57 11.35 8.14
C GLU A 111 -16.45 12.73 7.48
N GLU A 112 -15.50 12.91 6.56
CA GLU A 112 -15.24 14.18 5.87
C GLU A 112 -16.00 14.33 4.54
N GLY A 113 -16.78 13.31 4.13
CA GLY A 113 -17.55 13.29 2.88
C GLY A 113 -16.70 13.10 1.62
N ILE A 114 -15.57 12.40 1.73
CA ILE A 114 -14.59 12.17 0.66
C ILE A 114 -14.75 10.76 0.10
N SER A 115 -14.75 10.61 -1.22
CA SER A 115 -14.73 9.29 -1.87
C SER A 115 -13.42 8.55 -1.57
N PHE A 116 -13.51 7.28 -1.19
CA PHE A 116 -12.36 6.44 -0.85
C PHE A 116 -12.35 5.15 -1.66
N LEU A 117 -11.19 4.80 -2.23
CA LEU A 117 -10.98 3.54 -2.93
C LEU A 117 -9.78 2.78 -2.34
N ASP A 118 -10.03 1.58 -1.83
CA ASP A 118 -8.98 0.61 -1.49
C ASP A 118 -8.62 -0.23 -2.72
N LEU A 119 -7.37 -0.11 -3.19
CA LEU A 119 -6.91 -0.84 -4.37
C LEU A 119 -6.42 -2.26 -4.04
N LYS A 120 -6.32 -2.63 -2.76
CA LYS A 120 -5.80 -3.93 -2.34
C LYS A 120 -6.53 -5.13 -2.97
N PRO A 121 -7.88 -5.20 -2.96
CA PRO A 121 -8.58 -6.33 -3.57
C PRO A 121 -8.27 -6.47 -5.05
N GLN A 122 -8.24 -5.35 -5.78
CA GLN A 122 -7.97 -5.33 -7.21
C GLN A 122 -6.54 -5.76 -7.52
N LEU A 123 -5.53 -5.22 -6.81
CA LEU A 123 -4.14 -5.56 -7.07
C LEU A 123 -3.81 -7.01 -6.69
N ILE A 124 -4.39 -7.55 -5.61
CA ILE A 124 -4.24 -8.97 -5.29
C ILE A 124 -4.84 -9.85 -6.41
N GLY A 125 -6.07 -9.56 -6.83
CA GLY A 125 -6.73 -10.32 -7.91
C GLY A 125 -5.96 -10.30 -9.23
N GLU A 126 -5.39 -9.16 -9.59
CA GLU A 126 -4.63 -9.00 -10.83
C GLU A 126 -3.19 -9.54 -10.75
N SER A 127 -2.62 -9.65 -9.55
CA SER A 127 -1.21 -10.03 -9.38
C SER A 127 -0.86 -11.40 -9.97
N ARG A 128 -1.80 -12.35 -9.91
CA ARG A 128 -1.66 -13.68 -10.51
C ARG A 128 -1.70 -13.60 -12.02
N ARG A 129 -2.76 -12.98 -12.54
CA ARG A 129 -3.02 -12.88 -13.98
C ARG A 129 -1.84 -12.22 -14.70
N VAL A 130 -1.36 -11.09 -14.19
CA VAL A 130 -0.21 -10.37 -14.77
C VAL A 130 1.04 -11.25 -14.80
N PHE A 131 1.30 -11.99 -13.71
CA PHE A 131 2.46 -12.87 -13.65
C PHE A 131 2.35 -14.06 -14.59
N GLU A 132 1.21 -14.74 -14.64
CA GLU A 132 0.98 -15.89 -15.53
C GLU A 132 1.02 -15.50 -17.00
N GLU A 133 0.52 -14.33 -17.37
CA GLU A 133 0.47 -13.87 -18.77
C GLU A 133 1.81 -13.32 -19.27
N SER A 134 2.60 -12.68 -18.41
CA SER A 134 3.76 -11.87 -18.84
C SER A 134 5.06 -12.12 -18.08
N GLY A 135 5.02 -12.90 -16.99
CA GLY A 135 6.15 -13.05 -16.06
C GLY A 135 6.46 -11.80 -15.23
N GLN A 136 5.64 -10.75 -15.34
CA GLN A 136 5.81 -9.51 -14.58
C GLN A 136 5.10 -9.58 -13.22
N THR A 137 5.67 -8.90 -12.24
CA THR A 137 5.06 -8.67 -10.92
C THR A 137 4.54 -7.22 -10.86
N LEU A 138 3.58 -6.94 -9.97
CA LEU A 138 3.02 -5.59 -9.78
C LEU A 138 3.97 -4.66 -9.03
N TYR A 139 4.92 -5.23 -8.29
CA TYR A 139 6.01 -4.52 -7.63
C TYR A 139 7.32 -5.12 -8.10
N TRP A 140 8.39 -4.34 -8.10
CA TRP A 140 9.70 -4.88 -8.40
C TRP A 140 10.14 -5.88 -7.33
N HIS A 141 10.94 -6.87 -7.74
CA HIS A 141 11.45 -7.89 -6.84
C HIS A 141 12.29 -7.28 -5.71
N ASP A 142 13.10 -6.29 -6.04
CA ASP A 142 14.13 -5.68 -5.21
C ASP A 142 13.83 -4.24 -4.75
N ASP A 143 12.68 -3.68 -5.13
CA ASP A 143 12.26 -2.32 -4.76
C ASP A 143 10.88 -2.32 -4.07
N THR A 144 10.63 -1.37 -3.18
CA THR A 144 9.33 -1.21 -2.50
C THR A 144 8.22 -0.65 -3.39
N HIS A 145 8.58 -0.07 -4.54
CA HIS A 145 7.65 0.59 -5.46
C HIS A 145 7.05 -0.38 -6.49
N MET A 146 5.92 0.04 -7.04
CA MET A 146 5.26 -0.66 -8.12
C MET A 146 6.13 -0.73 -9.38
N SER A 147 5.99 -1.83 -10.11
CA SER A 147 6.54 -1.97 -11.45
C SER A 147 5.74 -1.15 -12.47
N ALA A 148 6.18 -1.16 -13.73
CA ALA A 148 5.39 -0.57 -14.81
C ALA A 148 3.98 -1.21 -14.91
N ALA A 149 3.87 -2.52 -14.72
CA ALA A 149 2.59 -3.22 -14.75
C ALA A 149 1.68 -2.82 -13.57
N GLY A 150 2.24 -2.69 -12.36
CA GLY A 150 1.49 -2.22 -11.19
C GLY A 150 0.97 -0.80 -11.38
N ASN A 151 1.84 0.12 -11.84
CA ASN A 151 1.46 1.50 -12.14
C ASN A 151 0.37 1.58 -13.20
N ALA A 152 0.44 0.76 -14.26
CA ALA A 152 -0.59 0.73 -15.31
C ALA A 152 -1.96 0.32 -14.75
N LEU A 153 -2.01 -0.68 -13.86
CA LEU A 153 -3.27 -1.09 -13.21
C LEU A 153 -3.84 -0.02 -12.28
N VAL A 154 -2.99 0.66 -11.51
CA VAL A 154 -3.40 1.76 -10.63
C VAL A 154 -3.90 2.94 -11.46
N ALA A 155 -3.21 3.32 -12.53
CA ALA A 155 -3.65 4.37 -13.44
C ALA A 155 -5.01 4.05 -14.08
N ALA A 156 -5.23 2.80 -14.49
CA ALA A 156 -6.53 2.36 -15.01
C ALA A 156 -7.64 2.41 -13.94
N ALA A 157 -7.32 2.09 -12.67
CA ALA A 157 -8.26 2.20 -11.56
C ALA A 157 -8.61 3.67 -11.26
N ILE A 158 -7.61 4.55 -11.22
CA ILE A 158 -7.78 6.01 -11.09
C ILE A 158 -8.69 6.53 -12.20
N HIS A 159 -8.40 6.18 -13.45
CA HIS A 159 -9.19 6.62 -14.60
C HIS A 159 -10.66 6.19 -14.48
N ARG A 160 -10.95 4.94 -14.10
CA ARG A 160 -12.32 4.46 -13.90
C ARG A 160 -13.05 5.21 -12.79
N GLU A 161 -12.36 5.50 -11.69
CA GLU A 161 -12.98 6.22 -10.56
C GLU A 161 -13.27 7.69 -10.92
N LEU A 162 -12.39 8.35 -11.66
CA LEU A 162 -12.59 9.73 -12.09
C LEU A 162 -13.74 9.90 -13.11
N LEU A 163 -14.13 8.82 -13.79
CA LEU A 163 -15.25 8.80 -14.74
C LEU A 163 -16.61 8.47 -14.09
N ARG A 164 -16.65 8.19 -12.78
CA ARG A 164 -17.89 8.04 -12.01
C ARG A 164 -18.45 9.40 -11.57
#